data_AF-A0A1J0ET16-F1
#
_entry.id   AF-A0A1J0ET16-F1
#
_cell.length_a   1.000
_cell.length_b   1.000
_cell.length_c   1.000
_cell.angle_alpha   90.00
_cell.angle_beta   90.00
_cell.angle_gamma   90.00
#
_symmetry.space_group_name_H-M   'P 1'
#
loop_
_entity.id
_entity.type
_entity.pdbx_description
1 polymer ?
#
loop_
_entity_poly.entity_id
_entity_poly.type
_entity_poly.pdbx_seq_one_letter_code
_entity_poly.pdbx_strand_id
1 'polypeptide(L)'
;MCFAAGMKFEDFKVAEVFSGQNHALLPVDHSNLWMDEARAQAIAGKVNFAGHYILHKFGCGGGTLCAEVLDARTGEVVTGLPNAYNGDSLVLSYQSDSNLIIISGVAADSEKDMKGKGLKRGDRVRYYEFANNAFRLLKIKDE
;
A
#
# COMPACT_ATOMS: atom_id res chain seq x y z
N MET A 1 -30.79 13.79 4.30
CA MET A 1 -29.32 13.89 4.43
C MET A 1 -28.71 12.70 3.72
N CYS A 2 -28.14 12.89 2.53
CA CYS A 2 -27.37 11.82 1.87
C CYS A 2 -26.03 11.70 2.60
N PHE A 3 -25.83 10.59 3.31
CA PHE A 3 -24.48 10.17 3.67
C PHE A 3 -23.71 9.97 2.36
N ALA A 4 -22.66 10.75 2.13
CA ALA A 4 -21.72 10.46 1.06
C ALA A 4 -21.19 9.04 1.31
N ALA A 5 -21.61 8.08 0.49
CA ALA A 5 -21.15 6.71 0.59
C ALA A 5 -19.61 6.74 0.58
N GLY A 6 -18.97 6.16 1.60
CA GLY A 6 -17.52 5.98 1.57
C GLY A 6 -17.14 5.16 0.33
N MET A 7 -15.97 5.43 -0.25
CA MET A 7 -15.44 4.60 -1.33
C MET A 7 -15.34 3.15 -0.86
N LYS A 8 -15.93 2.22 -1.62
CA LYS A 8 -15.98 0.81 -1.27
C LYS A 8 -15.07 0.01 -2.20
N PHE A 9 -14.63 -1.17 -1.76
CA PHE A 9 -13.76 -2.03 -2.57
C PHE A 9 -14.46 -2.52 -3.85
N GLU A 10 -15.79 -2.66 -3.83
CA GLU A 10 -16.59 -3.09 -4.98
C GLU A 10 -16.54 -2.09 -6.15
N ASP A 11 -16.28 -0.80 -5.87
CA ASP A 11 -16.16 0.24 -6.89
C ASP A 11 -14.80 0.17 -7.63
N PHE A 12 -13.84 -0.63 -7.12
CA PHE A 12 -12.46 -0.74 -7.62
C PHE A 12 -12.05 -2.19 -7.91
N LYS A 13 -13.03 -3.04 -8.27
CA LYS A 13 -12.75 -4.45 -8.58
C LYS A 13 -11.77 -4.59 -9.73
N VAL A 14 -10.84 -5.54 -9.58
CA VAL A 14 -10.02 -6.03 -10.70
C VAL A 14 -10.75 -7.17 -11.42
N ALA A 15 -10.38 -7.40 -12.69
CA ALA A 15 -11.00 -8.44 -13.49
C ALA A 15 -10.67 -9.87 -13.01
N GLU A 16 -9.46 -10.07 -12.48
CA GLU A 16 -8.98 -11.39 -12.05
C GLU A 16 -8.00 -11.27 -10.88
N VAL A 17 -7.96 -12.33 -10.07
CA VAL A 17 -6.92 -12.53 -9.05
C VAL A 17 -6.00 -13.64 -9.52
N PHE A 18 -4.72 -13.34 -9.66
CA PHE A 18 -3.68 -14.29 -10.04
C PHE A 18 -3.60 -15.44 -9.04
N SER A 19 -3.70 -16.65 -9.57
CA SER A 19 -3.66 -17.91 -8.82
C SER A 19 -2.55 -18.85 -9.30
N GLY A 20 -1.63 -18.35 -10.15
CA GLY A 20 -0.50 -19.12 -10.62
C GLY A 20 0.60 -19.23 -9.56
N GLN A 21 1.70 -19.87 -9.93
CA GLN A 21 2.91 -19.87 -9.12
C GLN A 21 3.55 -18.48 -9.18
N ASN A 22 3.83 -17.90 -8.01
CA ASN A 22 4.50 -16.61 -7.94
C ASN A 22 5.95 -16.72 -8.44
N HIS A 23 6.41 -15.67 -9.11
CA HIS A 23 7.81 -15.52 -9.46
C HIS A 23 8.68 -15.31 -8.21
N ALA A 24 9.94 -15.75 -8.30
CA ALA A 24 10.94 -15.43 -7.29
C ALA A 24 11.23 -13.92 -7.30
N LEU A 25 11.63 -13.38 -6.16
CA LEU A 25 12.05 -11.97 -6.03
C LEU A 25 13.17 -11.66 -7.02
N LEU A 26 13.00 -10.60 -7.81
CA LEU A 26 14.08 -10.05 -8.63
C LEU A 26 15.03 -9.20 -7.77
N PRO A 27 16.34 -9.15 -8.11
CA PRO A 27 17.30 -8.31 -7.40
C PRO A 27 16.83 -6.86 -7.30
N VAL A 28 16.98 -6.27 -6.11
CA VAL A 28 16.64 -4.87 -5.85
C VAL A 28 17.93 -4.11 -5.59
N ASP A 29 18.18 -3.07 -6.38
CA ASP A 29 19.37 -2.23 -6.21
C ASP A 29 19.41 -1.56 -4.83
N HIS A 30 20.60 -1.46 -4.25
CA HIS A 30 20.85 -0.83 -2.96
C HIS A 30 20.05 -1.41 -1.77
N SER A 31 19.58 -2.65 -1.88
CA SER A 31 18.95 -3.37 -0.79
C SER A 31 19.97 -3.98 0.18
N ASN A 32 19.48 -4.43 1.35
CA ASN A 32 20.25 -5.21 2.31
C ASN A 32 19.65 -6.62 2.46
N LEU A 33 20.47 -7.54 2.96
CA LEU A 33 20.09 -8.97 3.07
C LEU A 33 18.79 -9.20 3.85
N TRP A 34 18.56 -8.43 4.92
CA TRP A 34 17.35 -8.56 5.73
C TRP A 34 16.09 -8.16 4.95
N MET A 35 16.16 -7.06 4.19
CA MET A 35 15.06 -6.63 3.32
C MET A 35 14.80 -7.63 2.21
N ASP A 36 15.84 -8.17 1.58
CA ASP A 36 15.70 -9.13 0.50
C ASP A 36 15.09 -10.45 0.98
N GLU A 37 15.49 -10.92 2.15
CA GLU A 37 14.90 -12.11 2.76
C GLU A 37 13.43 -11.88 3.12
N ALA A 38 13.08 -10.73 3.71
CA ALA A 38 11.70 -10.38 4.03
C ALA A 38 10.80 -10.31 2.78
N ARG A 39 11.29 -9.70 1.71
CA ARG A 39 10.59 -9.63 0.41
C ARG A 39 10.47 -11.00 -0.24
N ALA A 40 11.51 -11.83 -0.19
CA ALA A 40 11.48 -13.19 -0.74
C ALA A 40 10.47 -14.07 0.01
N GLN A 41 10.38 -13.95 1.33
CA GLN A 41 9.35 -14.62 2.12
C GLN A 41 7.95 -14.10 1.78
N ALA A 42 7.79 -12.78 1.61
CA ALA A 42 6.52 -12.17 1.28
C ALA A 42 6.02 -12.59 -0.11
N ILE A 43 6.88 -12.57 -1.13
CA ILE A 43 6.50 -12.89 -2.51
C ILE A 43 6.20 -14.39 -2.70
N ALA A 44 6.73 -15.26 -1.85
CA ALA A 44 6.33 -16.67 -1.81
C ALA A 44 4.91 -16.88 -1.21
N GLY A 45 4.33 -15.84 -0.61
CA GLY A 45 3.01 -15.86 0.01
C GLY A 45 1.84 -15.73 -0.97
N LYS A 46 0.64 -15.57 -0.42
CA LYS A 46 -0.58 -15.42 -1.22
C LYS A 46 -0.72 -13.99 -1.75
N VAL A 47 -1.07 -13.84 -3.02
CA VAL A 47 -1.59 -12.58 -3.60
C VAL A 47 -2.71 -12.04 -2.71
N ASN A 48 -2.52 -10.81 -2.22
CA ASN A 48 -3.42 -10.20 -1.25
C ASN A 48 -3.89 -8.80 -1.67
N PHE A 49 -3.42 -8.28 -2.81
CA PHE A 49 -3.72 -6.93 -3.25
C PHE A 49 -3.84 -6.82 -4.79
N ALA A 50 -4.78 -6.01 -5.27
CA ALA A 50 -4.84 -5.51 -6.66
C ALA A 50 -4.63 -6.58 -7.77
N GLY A 51 -5.27 -7.74 -7.60
CA GLY A 51 -5.30 -8.84 -8.55
C GLY A 51 -4.07 -9.73 -8.51
N HIS A 52 -2.87 -9.20 -8.53
CA HIS A 52 -1.65 -10.00 -8.65
C HIS A 52 -0.50 -9.50 -7.79
N TYR A 53 -0.78 -8.56 -6.91
CA TYR A 53 0.22 -7.97 -6.05
C TYR A 53 0.13 -8.50 -4.62
N ILE A 54 1.25 -8.35 -3.93
CA ILE A 54 1.38 -8.64 -2.51
C ILE A 54 1.80 -7.34 -1.83
N LEU A 55 0.94 -6.85 -0.93
CA LEU A 55 1.30 -5.75 -0.04
C LEU A 55 2.08 -6.32 1.15
N HIS A 56 3.35 -5.94 1.26
CA HIS A 56 4.28 -6.38 2.29
C HIS A 56 4.60 -5.24 3.27
N LYS A 57 4.17 -5.38 4.53
CA LYS A 57 4.41 -4.39 5.60
C LYS A 57 5.65 -4.77 6.42
N PHE A 58 6.50 -3.79 6.73
CA PHE A 58 7.73 -3.98 7.49
C PHE A 58 8.11 -2.71 8.27
N GLY A 59 9.00 -2.84 9.26
CA GLY A 59 9.56 -1.69 9.97
C GLY A 59 10.65 -1.01 9.15
N CYS A 60 10.57 0.31 9.00
CA CYS A 60 11.54 1.09 8.21
C CYS A 60 12.38 2.07 9.06
N GLY A 61 12.28 1.96 10.39
CA GLY A 61 13.08 2.74 11.35
C GLY A 61 12.30 3.84 12.07
N GLY A 62 12.87 4.39 13.14
CA GLY A 62 12.29 5.51 13.88
C GLY A 62 10.90 5.25 14.49
N GLY A 63 10.55 3.98 14.76
CA GLY A 63 9.22 3.58 15.25
C GLY A 63 8.13 3.63 14.17
N THR A 64 8.51 3.65 12.90
CA THR A 64 7.57 3.71 11.77
C THR A 64 7.48 2.38 11.01
N LEU A 65 6.31 2.17 10.40
CA LEU A 65 6.03 1.08 9.47
C LEU A 65 5.89 1.62 8.05
N CYS A 66 6.45 0.87 7.12
CA CYS A 66 6.33 1.06 5.68
C CYS A 66 5.60 -0.16 5.07
N ALA A 67 5.15 -0.03 3.83
CA ALA A 67 4.82 -1.21 3.04
C ALA A 67 5.25 -1.03 1.58
N GLU A 68 5.52 -2.15 0.93
CA GLU A 68 5.88 -2.24 -0.49
C GLU A 68 4.86 -3.12 -1.22
N VAL A 69 4.76 -2.89 -2.53
CA VAL A 69 3.93 -3.68 -3.44
C VAL A 69 4.86 -4.56 -4.27
N LEU A 70 4.68 -5.88 -4.14
CA LEU A 70 5.42 -6.89 -4.88
C LEU A 70 4.53 -7.46 -5.98
N ASP A 71 5.03 -7.59 -7.20
CA ASP A 71 4.31 -8.19 -8.32
C ASP A 71 4.58 -9.71 -8.39
N ALA A 72 3.55 -10.52 -8.13
CA ALA A 72 3.67 -11.97 -8.14
C ALA A 72 3.90 -12.56 -9.53
N ARG A 73 3.58 -11.83 -10.62
CA ARG A 73 3.78 -12.28 -12.00
C ARG A 73 5.20 -12.06 -12.49
N THR A 74 5.90 -11.08 -11.95
CA THR A 74 7.24 -10.70 -12.45
C THR A 74 8.35 -10.92 -11.43
N GLY A 75 8.05 -10.86 -10.14
CA GLY A 75 9.07 -10.87 -9.09
C GLY A 75 9.51 -9.48 -8.63
N GLU A 76 8.96 -8.41 -9.21
CA GLU A 76 9.42 -7.04 -9.00
C GLU A 76 8.86 -6.41 -7.70
N VAL A 77 9.67 -5.57 -7.05
CA VAL A 77 9.17 -4.56 -6.11
C VAL A 77 8.75 -3.34 -6.94
N VAL A 78 7.45 -3.12 -7.14
CA VAL A 78 6.98 -2.10 -8.08
C VAL A 78 6.87 -0.70 -7.48
N THR A 79 6.53 -0.59 -6.20
CA THR A 79 6.50 0.70 -5.47
C THR A 79 6.39 0.52 -3.95
N GLY A 80 6.59 1.60 -3.21
CA GLY A 80 6.29 1.71 -1.78
C GLY A 80 5.00 2.49 -1.51
N LEU A 81 4.45 2.39 -0.30
CA LEU A 81 3.41 3.32 0.14
C LEU A 81 3.92 4.77 0.03
N PRO A 82 3.02 5.75 -0.19
CA PRO A 82 3.43 7.16 -0.35
C PRO A 82 4.11 7.81 0.86
N ASN A 83 4.08 7.14 2.02
CA ASN A 83 4.67 7.63 3.27
C ASN A 83 4.99 6.44 4.19
N ALA A 84 5.88 6.68 5.16
CA ALA A 84 5.96 5.86 6.36
C ALA A 84 4.91 6.31 7.37
N TYR A 85 4.52 5.44 8.29
CA TYR A 85 3.49 5.76 9.28
C TYR A 85 3.95 5.36 10.68
N ASN A 86 3.52 6.09 11.71
CA ASN A 86 3.74 5.69 13.09
C ASN A 86 3.20 4.27 13.29
N GLY A 87 4.07 3.37 13.78
CA GLY A 87 3.79 1.95 13.90
C GLY A 87 2.61 1.62 14.82
N ASP A 88 2.31 2.49 15.79
CA ASP A 88 1.19 2.30 16.73
C ASP A 88 -0.17 2.68 16.12
N SER A 89 -0.17 3.44 15.01
CA SER A 89 -1.39 3.99 14.40
C SER A 89 -1.71 3.41 13.02
N LEU A 90 -0.76 2.72 12.37
CA LEU A 90 -0.94 2.30 10.99
C LEU A 90 -1.97 1.17 10.86
N VAL A 91 -3.08 1.48 10.20
CA VAL A 91 -4.08 0.51 9.76
C VAL A 91 -4.16 0.51 8.23
N LEU A 92 -4.00 -0.67 7.63
CA LEU A 92 -4.12 -0.90 6.19
C LEU A 92 -5.35 -1.76 5.93
N SER A 93 -6.25 -1.29 5.06
CA SER A 93 -7.40 -2.06 4.58
C SER A 93 -7.36 -2.17 3.07
N TYR A 94 -7.28 -3.41 2.57
CA TYR A 94 -7.11 -3.75 1.16
C TYR A 94 -7.66 -5.15 0.91
N GLN A 95 -7.90 -5.48 -0.36
CA GLN A 95 -8.38 -6.80 -0.78
C GLN A 95 -7.62 -7.28 -2.02
N SER A 96 -7.54 -8.59 -2.20
CA SER A 96 -6.88 -9.19 -3.37
C SER A 96 -7.57 -8.85 -4.68
N ASP A 97 -8.87 -8.59 -4.65
CA ASP A 97 -9.68 -8.33 -5.84
C ASP A 97 -10.05 -6.86 -6.03
N SER A 98 -9.30 -5.94 -5.39
CA SER A 98 -9.55 -4.49 -5.48
C SER A 98 -8.26 -3.69 -5.61
N ASN A 99 -8.29 -2.65 -6.44
CA ASN A 99 -7.23 -1.64 -6.57
C ASN A 99 -7.28 -0.55 -5.48
N LEU A 100 -8.36 -0.48 -4.70
CA LEU A 100 -8.47 0.44 -3.57
C LEU A 100 -7.65 -0.05 -2.38
N ILE A 101 -6.86 0.85 -1.79
CA ILE A 101 -6.30 0.73 -0.45
C ILE A 101 -6.74 1.91 0.42
N ILE A 102 -7.08 1.61 1.66
CA ILE A 102 -7.42 2.60 2.69
C ILE A 102 -6.34 2.54 3.76
N ILE A 103 -5.75 3.70 4.06
CA ILE A 103 -4.65 3.85 5.00
C ILE A 103 -5.07 4.82 6.10
N SER A 104 -5.22 4.32 7.33
CA SER A 104 -5.41 5.13 8.53
C SER A 104 -4.12 5.19 9.35
N GLY A 105 -3.88 6.31 10.04
CA GLY A 105 -2.73 6.50 10.91
C GLY A 105 -2.02 7.86 10.74
N VAL A 106 -0.99 8.06 11.53
CA VAL A 106 -0.17 9.29 11.53
C VAL A 106 1.02 9.10 10.60
N ALA A 107 1.04 9.83 9.48
CA ALA A 107 2.16 9.87 8.55
C ALA A 107 3.45 10.42 9.21
N ALA A 108 4.59 9.87 8.82
CA ALA A 108 5.90 10.32 9.28
C ALA A 108 6.30 11.64 8.63
N ASP A 109 6.16 11.72 7.31
CA ASP A 109 6.50 12.90 6.51
C ASP A 109 5.32 13.85 6.34
N SER A 110 5.61 15.08 5.94
CA SER A 110 4.60 16.10 5.67
C SER A 110 3.67 15.69 4.53
N GLU A 111 2.38 15.92 4.71
CA GLU A 111 1.37 15.59 3.70
C GLU A 111 0.76 16.87 3.10
N LYS A 112 0.12 16.71 1.94
CA LYS A 112 -0.66 17.75 1.28
C LYS A 112 -2.09 17.27 1.07
N ASP A 113 -3.04 18.20 1.11
CA ASP A 113 -4.43 17.91 0.73
C ASP A 113 -4.57 17.75 -0.80
N MET A 114 -5.79 17.46 -1.24
CA MET A 114 -6.13 17.31 -2.66
C MET A 114 -5.86 18.57 -3.51
N LYS A 115 -5.67 19.74 -2.87
CA LYS A 115 -5.36 21.03 -3.52
C LYS A 115 -3.87 21.39 -3.43
N GLY A 116 -3.05 20.49 -2.89
CA GLY A 116 -1.61 20.72 -2.71
C GLY A 116 -1.25 21.56 -1.49
N LYS A 117 -2.20 21.91 -0.62
CA LYS A 117 -1.92 22.67 0.61
C LYS A 117 -1.31 21.74 1.66
N GLY A 118 -0.23 22.17 2.28
CA GLY A 118 0.41 21.44 3.38
C GLY A 118 -0.54 21.20 4.56
N LEU A 119 -0.50 19.99 5.11
CA LEU A 119 -1.29 19.57 6.25
C LEU A 119 -0.41 19.47 7.49
N LYS A 120 -0.96 19.86 8.65
CA LYS A 120 -0.29 19.60 9.94
C LYS A 120 -0.26 18.10 10.19
N ARG A 121 0.75 17.59 10.90
CA ARG A 121 0.77 16.19 11.34
C ARG A 121 -0.47 15.87 12.18
N GLY A 122 -1.09 14.72 11.92
CA GLY A 122 -2.32 14.29 12.59
C GLY A 122 -2.77 12.93 12.07
N ASP A 123 -3.69 12.31 12.80
CA ASP A 123 -4.33 11.07 12.38
C ASP A 123 -5.35 11.35 11.27
N ARG A 124 -5.36 10.49 10.26
CA ARG A 124 -6.18 10.66 9.05
C ARG A 124 -6.48 9.32 8.42
N VAL A 125 -7.44 9.33 7.52
CA VAL A 125 -7.69 8.25 6.57
C VAL A 125 -7.43 8.74 5.15
N ARG A 126 -6.60 8.00 4.41
CA ARG A 126 -6.31 8.21 2.99
C ARG A 126 -6.86 7.07 2.17
N TYR A 127 -7.44 7.41 1.03
CA TYR A 127 -7.96 6.47 0.04
C TYR A 127 -7.09 6.61 -1.20
N TYR A 128 -6.44 5.53 -1.61
CA TYR A 128 -5.64 5.48 -2.82
C TYR A 128 -6.20 4.43 -3.77
N GLU A 129 -6.29 4.76 -5.05
CA GLU A 129 -6.34 3.76 -6.11
C GLU A 129 -4.91 3.41 -6.49
N PHE A 130 -4.62 2.12 -6.55
CA PHE A 130 -3.39 1.62 -7.14
C PHE A 130 -3.60 1.35 -8.63
N ALA A 131 -2.93 2.11 -9.48
CA ALA A 131 -3.02 1.99 -10.93
C ALA A 131 -1.67 2.32 -11.56
N ASN A 132 -1.29 1.57 -12.60
CA ASN A 132 -0.02 1.76 -13.32
C ASN A 132 1.19 1.76 -12.36
N ASN A 133 1.23 0.80 -11.43
CA ASN A 133 2.28 0.65 -10.42
C ASN A 133 2.47 1.88 -9.49
N ALA A 134 1.46 2.74 -9.36
CA ALA A 134 1.51 3.93 -8.53
C ALA A 134 0.24 4.13 -7.70
N PHE A 135 0.38 4.75 -6.53
CA PHE A 135 -0.74 5.15 -5.68
C PHE A 135 -1.27 6.52 -6.07
N ARG A 136 -2.53 6.59 -6.50
CA ARG A 136 -3.24 7.83 -6.81
C ARG A 136 -4.17 8.20 -5.67
N LEU A 137 -3.91 9.32 -5.00
CA LEU A 137 -4.76 9.80 -3.90
C LEU A 137 -6.14 10.16 -4.45
N LEU A 138 -7.19 9.56 -3.86
CA LEU A 138 -8.58 9.82 -4.20
C LEU A 138 -9.24 10.74 -3.17
N LYS A 139 -8.90 10.56 -1.90
CA LYS A 139 -9.47 11.30 -0.77
C LYS A 139 -8.56 11.21 0.44
N ILE A 140 -8.55 12.29 1.20
CA ILE A 140 -7.94 12.37 2.53
C ILE A 140 -8.93 13.02 3.48
N LYS A 141 -9.05 12.52 4.70
CA LYS A 141 -9.90 13.06 5.78
C LYS A 141 -9.17 12.97 7.11
N ASP A 142 -9.31 13.97 7.97
CA ASP A 142 -8.89 13.85 9.37
C ASP A 142 -9.78 12.82 10.10
N GLU A 143 -9.21 12.13 11.09
CA GLU A 143 -9.90 11.16 11.95
C GLU A 143 -10.28 11.78 13.31
#